data_AF-A0A661FYU0-F1
#
_entry.id   AF-A0A661FYU0-F1
#
_cell.length_a   1.000
_cell.length_b   1.000
_cell.length_c   1.000
_cell.angle_alpha   90.00
_cell.angle_beta   90.00
_cell.angle_gamma   90.00
#
_symmetry.space_group_name_H-M   'P 1'
#
loop_
_entity.id
_entity.type
_entity.pdbx_description
1 polymer ?
#
loop_
_entity_poly.entity_id
_entity_poly.type
_entity_poly.pdbx_seq_one_letter_code
_entity_poly.pdbx_strand_id
1 'polypeptide(L)'
;MGTNNALIRFIHGTDWRIWLGIIITLLWIVGGGWYVLQVSETAPTQNFSLAAVGSFLEGAFAPLAFLWLVLGLFIQQRELANNTEAVRRTSEQSEKQTQAIAATEMNARQETYFKIAENVKHQLGGISGMLLVSSIGPVGSGRINREQMDDYFAQAARGDDSVFARMFISTDFPDEGGLEEMLYGTEIRTKHSRNYMRAFEKLRRLARNCDVDRIIEDTLMQGAFGLLYERMVTYDPKSTNAASSTEGQ
;
A
#
# COMPACT_ATOMS: atom_id res chain seq x y z
N MET A 1 23.91 -45.62 -21.18
CA MET A 1 22.85 -45.89 -20.16
C MET A 1 22.14 -44.58 -19.72
N GLY A 2 21.71 -43.72 -20.66
CA GLY A 2 20.97 -42.48 -20.35
C GLY A 2 19.54 -42.43 -20.91
N THR A 3 19.22 -43.30 -21.85
CA THR A 3 17.97 -43.26 -22.65
C THR A 3 16.75 -43.79 -21.88
N ASN A 4 16.93 -44.79 -20.99
CA ASN A 4 15.81 -45.36 -20.23
C ASN A 4 15.16 -44.36 -19.26
N ASN A 5 15.90 -43.37 -18.76
CA ASN A 5 15.37 -42.46 -17.74
C ASN A 5 14.50 -41.33 -18.35
N ALA A 6 14.80 -40.90 -19.57
CA ALA A 6 14.01 -39.88 -20.28
C ALA A 6 12.67 -40.45 -20.78
N LEU A 7 12.69 -41.67 -21.33
CA LEU A 7 11.50 -42.38 -21.77
C LEU A 7 10.55 -42.68 -20.60
N ILE A 8 11.06 -43.16 -19.46
CA ILE A 8 10.23 -43.45 -18.28
C ILE A 8 9.61 -42.17 -17.68
N ARG A 9 10.35 -41.06 -17.66
CA ARG A 9 9.83 -39.76 -17.22
C ARG A 9 8.78 -39.19 -18.17
N PHE A 10 8.99 -39.33 -19.47
CA PHE A 10 8.01 -38.97 -20.49
C PHE A 10 6.73 -39.80 -20.35
N ILE A 11 6.86 -41.13 -20.18
CA ILE A 11 5.73 -42.06 -19.98
C ILE A 11 4.94 -41.70 -18.71
N HIS A 12 5.60 -41.34 -17.61
CA HIS A 12 4.94 -40.98 -16.34
C HIS A 12 4.25 -39.61 -16.34
N GLY A 13 4.72 -38.66 -17.16
CA GLY A 13 4.13 -37.31 -17.26
C GLY A 13 3.01 -37.17 -18.31
N THR A 14 2.80 -38.20 -19.13
CA THR A 14 1.86 -38.16 -20.25
C THR A 14 0.44 -38.54 -19.77
N ASP A 15 -0.58 -37.78 -20.18
CA ASP A 15 -1.98 -38.08 -19.83
C ASP A 15 -2.34 -39.51 -20.28
N TRP A 16 -2.92 -40.32 -19.38
CA TRP A 16 -3.25 -41.73 -19.63
C TRP A 16 -4.16 -41.91 -20.86
N ARG A 17 -4.94 -40.88 -21.20
CA ARG A 17 -5.78 -40.82 -22.40
C ARG A 17 -4.99 -40.96 -23.70
N ILE A 18 -3.74 -40.47 -23.73
CA ILE A 18 -2.85 -40.60 -24.89
C ILE A 18 -2.44 -42.06 -25.07
N TRP A 19 -2.12 -42.76 -23.97
CA TRP A 19 -1.83 -44.20 -24.01
C TRP A 19 -3.03 -45.01 -24.49
N LEU A 20 -4.23 -44.69 -24.02
CA LEU A 20 -5.47 -45.29 -24.50
C LEU A 20 -5.65 -45.07 -26.02
N GLY A 21 -5.44 -43.84 -26.50
CA GLY A 21 -5.50 -43.51 -27.92
C GLY A 21 -4.50 -44.29 -28.77
N ILE A 22 -3.25 -44.42 -28.30
CA ILE A 22 -2.20 -45.21 -28.98
C ILE A 22 -2.60 -46.70 -29.04
N ILE A 23 -3.05 -47.28 -27.93
CA ILE A 23 -3.43 -48.70 -27.87
C ILE A 23 -4.61 -48.98 -28.82
N ILE A 24 -5.65 -48.14 -28.80
CA ILE A 24 -6.81 -48.27 -29.70
C ILE A 24 -6.36 -48.12 -31.16
N THR A 25 -5.49 -47.15 -31.46
CA THR A 25 -4.95 -46.93 -32.82
C THR A 25 -4.16 -48.15 -33.31
N LEU A 26 -3.30 -48.73 -32.47
CA LEU A 26 -2.51 -49.91 -32.82
C LEU A 26 -3.42 -51.12 -33.07
N LEU A 27 -4.39 -51.38 -32.20
CA LEU A 27 -5.36 -52.45 -32.39
C LEU A 27 -6.18 -52.25 -33.68
N TRP A 28 -6.57 -51.01 -33.97
CA TRP A 28 -7.31 -50.65 -35.19
C TRP A 28 -6.50 -50.92 -36.46
N ILE A 29 -5.24 -50.50 -36.50
CA ILE A 29 -4.34 -50.69 -37.65
C ILE A 29 -4.02 -52.18 -37.84
N VAL A 30 -3.72 -52.92 -36.77
CA VAL A 30 -3.44 -54.36 -36.84
C VAL A 30 -4.67 -55.13 -37.31
N GLY A 31 -5.86 -54.83 -36.77
CA GLY A 31 -7.12 -55.44 -37.19
C GLY A 31 -7.46 -55.13 -38.65
N GLY A 32 -7.32 -53.87 -39.07
CA GLY A 32 -7.52 -53.45 -40.46
C GLY A 32 -6.54 -54.11 -41.43
N GLY A 33 -5.26 -54.18 -41.07
CA GLY A 33 -4.24 -54.86 -41.86
C GLY A 33 -4.50 -56.37 -42.00
N TRP A 34 -4.87 -57.02 -40.89
CA TRP A 34 -5.25 -58.44 -40.90
C TRP A 34 -6.48 -58.70 -41.80
N TYR A 35 -7.50 -57.84 -41.73
CA TYR A 35 -8.67 -57.90 -42.61
C TYR A 35 -8.30 -57.78 -44.10
N VAL A 36 -7.44 -56.82 -44.45
CA VAL A 36 -6.98 -56.63 -45.84
C VAL A 36 -6.22 -57.86 -46.35
N LEU A 37 -5.34 -58.45 -45.53
CA LEU A 37 -4.62 -59.68 -45.88
C LEU A 37 -5.57 -60.85 -46.13
N GLN A 38 -6.55 -61.06 -45.23
CA GLN A 38 -7.57 -62.11 -45.37
C GLN A 38 -8.43 -61.96 -46.64
N VAL A 39 -8.85 -60.73 -46.97
CA VAL A 39 -9.63 -60.46 -48.19
C VAL A 39 -8.79 -60.69 -49.45
N SER A 40 -7.50 -60.32 -49.42
CA SER A 40 -6.59 -60.53 -50.55
C SER A 40 -6.32 -62.02 -50.84
N GLU A 41 -6.30 -62.87 -49.82
CA GLU A 41 -6.11 -64.32 -49.97
C GLU A 41 -7.35 -65.03 -50.51
N THR A 42 -8.55 -64.56 -50.14
CA THR A 42 -9.83 -65.22 -50.47
C THR A 42 -10.42 -64.80 -51.81
N ALA A 43 -10.03 -63.63 -52.35
CA ALA A 43 -10.51 -63.11 -53.65
C ALA A 43 -9.36 -62.65 -54.57
N PRO A 44 -8.42 -63.54 -54.97
CA PRO A 44 -7.18 -63.16 -55.65
C PRO A 44 -7.35 -62.60 -57.08
N THR A 45 -8.51 -62.77 -57.71
CA THR A 45 -8.81 -62.28 -59.07
C THR A 45 -9.60 -60.97 -59.09
N GLN A 46 -9.82 -60.32 -57.93
CA GLN A 46 -10.59 -59.09 -57.82
C GLN A 46 -9.70 -57.86 -58.07
N ASN A 47 -9.91 -57.17 -59.19
CA ASN A 47 -9.23 -55.90 -59.47
C ASN A 47 -9.93 -54.77 -58.70
N PHE A 48 -9.33 -54.31 -57.59
CA PHE A 48 -9.84 -53.13 -56.88
C PHE A 48 -9.55 -51.87 -57.69
N SER A 49 -10.60 -51.10 -58.00
CA SER A 49 -10.41 -49.78 -58.57
C SER A 49 -9.71 -48.85 -57.55
N LEU A 50 -8.90 -47.91 -58.03
CA LEU A 50 -8.24 -46.92 -57.18
C LEU A 50 -9.25 -46.11 -56.36
N ALA A 51 -10.43 -45.85 -56.91
CA ALA A 51 -11.53 -45.18 -56.22
C ALA A 51 -12.06 -45.99 -55.02
N ALA A 52 -12.23 -47.31 -55.17
CA ALA A 52 -12.71 -48.18 -54.09
C ALA A 52 -11.70 -48.29 -52.94
N VAL A 53 -10.40 -48.33 -53.26
CA VAL A 53 -9.33 -48.27 -52.24
C VAL A 53 -9.36 -46.93 -51.52
N GLY A 54 -9.56 -45.83 -52.26
CA GLY A 54 -9.76 -44.50 -51.69
C GLY A 54 -10.93 -44.43 -50.70
N SER A 55 -12.11 -44.92 -51.08
CA SER A 55 -13.29 -44.94 -50.20
C SER A 55 -13.12 -45.84 -48.98
N PHE A 56 -12.41 -46.97 -49.10
CA PHE A 56 -12.08 -47.83 -47.96
C PHE A 56 -11.15 -47.12 -46.98
N LEU A 57 -10.07 -46.50 -47.47
CA LEU A 57 -9.13 -45.76 -46.63
C LEU A 57 -9.80 -44.56 -45.96
N GLU A 58 -10.65 -43.84 -46.68
CA GLU A 58 -11.45 -42.75 -46.11
C GLU A 58 -12.32 -43.24 -44.94
N GLY A 59 -13.04 -44.35 -45.13
CA GLY A 59 -13.85 -44.97 -44.08
C GLY A 59 -13.02 -45.52 -42.90
N ALA A 60 -11.81 -46.04 -43.16
CA ALA A 60 -10.94 -46.59 -42.13
C ALA A 60 -10.21 -45.52 -41.30
N PHE A 61 -9.86 -44.38 -41.91
CA PHE A 61 -9.17 -43.27 -41.23
C PHE A 61 -10.13 -42.29 -40.54
N ALA A 62 -11.38 -42.15 -41.00
CA ALA A 62 -12.34 -41.21 -40.40
C ALA A 62 -12.58 -41.45 -38.88
N PRO A 63 -12.84 -42.69 -38.39
CA PRO A 63 -12.99 -42.96 -36.97
C PRO A 63 -11.70 -42.70 -36.17
N LEU A 64 -10.55 -42.99 -36.77
CA LEU A 64 -9.24 -42.79 -36.14
C LEU A 64 -8.94 -41.31 -35.94
N ALA A 65 -9.17 -40.49 -36.97
CA ALA A 65 -9.02 -39.04 -36.88
C ALA A 65 -9.97 -38.45 -35.83
N PHE A 66 -11.22 -38.92 -35.79
CA PHE A 66 -12.20 -38.49 -34.80
C PHE A 66 -11.78 -38.83 -33.36
N LEU A 67 -11.27 -40.04 -33.12
CA LEU A 67 -10.74 -40.45 -31.82
C LEU A 67 -9.66 -39.48 -31.31
N TRP A 68 -8.66 -39.18 -32.14
CA TRP A 68 -7.58 -38.28 -31.78
C TRP A 68 -8.05 -36.84 -31.57
N LEU A 69 -9.03 -36.37 -32.34
CA LEU A 69 -9.64 -35.05 -32.17
C LEU A 69 -10.31 -34.93 -30.79
N VAL A 70 -11.14 -35.90 -30.41
CA VAL A 70 -11.86 -35.88 -29.13
C VAL A 70 -10.90 -35.99 -27.94
N LEU A 71 -9.89 -36.85 -28.03
CA LEU A 71 -8.85 -36.97 -27.00
C LEU A 71 -8.09 -35.64 -26.84
N GLY A 72 -7.71 -35.01 -27.96
CA GLY A 72 -7.08 -33.69 -27.96
C GLY A 72 -7.95 -32.62 -27.30
N LEU A 73 -9.24 -32.58 -27.61
CA LEU A 73 -10.19 -31.63 -27.01
C LEU A 73 -10.28 -31.79 -25.48
N PHE A 74 -10.37 -33.02 -24.99
CA PHE A 74 -10.45 -33.25 -23.53
C PHE A 74 -9.16 -32.93 -22.79
N ILE A 75 -8.00 -33.11 -23.41
CA ILE A 75 -6.71 -32.73 -22.83
C ILE A 75 -6.62 -31.20 -22.78
N GLN A 76 -6.95 -30.51 -23.87
CA GLN A 76 -6.97 -29.04 -23.93
C GLN A 76 -7.90 -28.42 -22.88
N GLN A 77 -9.12 -28.95 -22.72
CA GLN A 77 -10.07 -28.46 -21.71
C GLN A 77 -9.51 -28.57 -20.29
N ARG A 78 -8.82 -29.68 -19.97
CA ARG A 78 -8.20 -29.89 -18.66
C ARG A 78 -7.06 -28.90 -18.42
N GLU A 79 -6.21 -28.67 -19.41
CA GLU A 79 -5.11 -27.70 -19.31
C GLU A 79 -5.63 -26.27 -19.12
N LEU A 80 -6.67 -25.89 -19.86
CA LEU A 80 -7.32 -24.59 -19.68
C LEU A 80 -7.93 -24.43 -18.28
N ALA A 81 -8.60 -25.46 -17.76
CA ALA A 81 -9.15 -25.42 -16.40
C ALA A 81 -8.04 -25.26 -15.34
N ASN A 82 -6.96 -26.03 -15.46
CA ASN A 82 -5.81 -25.93 -14.54
C ASN A 82 -5.13 -24.56 -14.61
N ASN A 83 -4.91 -24.03 -15.82
CA ASN A 83 -4.32 -22.70 -16.02
C ASN A 83 -5.23 -21.60 -15.45
N THR A 84 -6.54 -21.70 -15.67
CA THR A 84 -7.51 -20.73 -15.13
C THR A 84 -7.48 -20.72 -13.60
N GLU A 85 -7.41 -21.91 -12.98
CA GLU A 85 -7.31 -22.00 -11.53
C GLU A 85 -5.98 -21.45 -10.99
N ALA A 86 -4.87 -21.73 -11.68
CA ALA A 86 -3.56 -21.18 -11.32
C ALA A 86 -3.56 -19.64 -11.39
N VAL A 87 -4.09 -19.06 -12.48
CA VAL A 87 -4.24 -17.61 -12.64
C VAL A 87 -5.12 -17.03 -11.53
N ARG A 88 -6.25 -17.68 -11.20
CA ARG A 88 -7.13 -17.23 -10.13
C ARG A 88 -6.40 -17.18 -8.79
N ARG A 89 -5.67 -18.24 -8.43
CA ARG A 89 -4.87 -18.27 -7.18
C ARG A 89 -3.81 -17.18 -7.15
N THR A 90 -3.12 -16.94 -8.27
CA THR A 90 -2.15 -15.84 -8.38
C THR A 90 -2.80 -14.47 -8.24
N SER A 91 -3.99 -14.26 -8.80
CA SER A 91 -4.76 -13.01 -8.64
C SER A 91 -5.13 -12.78 -7.18
N GLU A 92 -5.70 -13.78 -6.51
CA GLU A 92 -6.07 -13.69 -5.08
C GLU A 92 -4.84 -13.44 -4.20
N GLN A 93 -3.70 -14.05 -4.50
CA GLN A 93 -2.44 -13.81 -3.80
C GLN A 93 -1.91 -12.39 -4.05
N SER A 94 -1.96 -11.91 -5.29
CA SER A 94 -1.54 -10.55 -5.64
C SER A 94 -2.41 -9.51 -4.94
N GLU A 95 -3.72 -9.70 -4.85
CA GLU A 95 -4.62 -8.79 -4.14
C GLU A 95 -4.27 -8.71 -2.65
N LYS A 96 -4.07 -9.87 -2.00
CA LYS A 96 -3.64 -9.93 -0.59
C LYS A 96 -2.27 -9.28 -0.40
N GLN A 97 -1.35 -9.51 -1.33
CA GLN A 97 -0.02 -8.91 -1.30
C GLN A 97 -0.09 -7.39 -1.46
N THR A 98 -0.90 -6.87 -2.39
CA THR A 98 -1.12 -5.43 -2.58
C THR A 98 -1.70 -4.80 -1.32
N GLN A 99 -2.69 -5.44 -0.69
CA GLN A 99 -3.25 -4.95 0.58
C GLN A 99 -2.21 -4.95 1.71
N ALA A 100 -1.40 -6.01 1.83
CA ALA A 100 -0.32 -6.06 2.81
C ALA A 100 0.73 -4.97 2.56
N ILE A 101 1.11 -4.72 1.30
CA ILE A 101 2.04 -3.64 0.92
C ILE A 101 1.45 -2.28 1.32
N ALA A 102 0.18 -2.01 0.97
CA ALA A 102 -0.47 -0.75 1.33
C ALA A 102 -0.53 -0.53 2.85
N ALA A 103 -0.81 -1.59 3.63
CA ALA A 103 -0.79 -1.52 5.08
C ALA A 103 0.63 -1.26 5.63
N THR A 104 1.65 -1.93 5.09
CA THR A 104 3.04 -1.69 5.50
C THR A 104 3.52 -0.29 5.14
N GLU A 105 3.10 0.24 3.99
CA GLU A 105 3.43 1.61 3.58
C GLU A 105 2.78 2.63 4.52
N MET A 106 1.51 2.44 4.89
CA MET A 106 0.84 3.31 5.86
C MET A 106 1.55 3.30 7.22
N ASN A 107 1.90 2.12 7.73
CA ASN A 107 2.64 1.99 8.99
C ASN A 107 4.00 2.71 8.93
N ALA A 108 4.73 2.58 7.82
CA ALA A 108 6.01 3.27 7.61
C ALA A 108 5.86 4.80 7.57
N ARG A 109 4.78 5.31 6.97
CA ARG A 109 4.44 6.75 6.97
C ARG A 109 4.15 7.25 8.38
N GLN A 110 3.39 6.51 9.17
CA GLN A 110 3.08 6.85 10.56
C GLN A 110 4.33 6.85 11.45
N GLU A 111 5.20 5.85 11.34
CA GLU A 111 6.47 5.81 12.08
C GLU A 111 7.35 7.01 11.74
N THR A 112 7.47 7.33 10.45
CA THR A 112 8.21 8.51 9.98
C THR A 112 7.61 9.79 10.54
N TYR A 113 6.28 9.91 10.55
CA TYR A 113 5.59 11.04 11.16
C TYR A 113 5.93 11.19 12.64
N PHE A 114 5.85 10.12 13.45
CA PHE A 114 6.11 10.22 14.89
C PHE A 114 7.55 10.68 15.19
N LYS A 115 8.54 10.21 14.43
CA LYS A 115 9.94 10.68 14.54
C LYS A 115 10.09 12.16 14.23
N ILE A 116 9.43 12.64 13.17
CA ILE A 116 9.44 14.07 12.82
C ILE A 116 8.69 14.88 13.88
N ALA A 117 7.55 14.38 14.34
CA ALA A 117 6.69 15.04 15.31
C ALA A 117 7.41 15.26 16.64
N GLU A 118 8.19 14.29 17.12
CA GLU A 118 9.00 14.43 18.33
C GLU A 118 10.00 15.59 18.22
N ASN A 119 10.77 15.64 17.11
CA ASN A 119 11.74 16.72 16.89
C ASN A 119 11.05 18.10 16.77
N VAL A 120 9.93 18.16 16.04
CA VAL A 120 9.17 19.42 15.88
C VAL A 120 8.58 19.86 17.22
N LYS A 121 8.01 18.95 18.02
CA LYS A 121 7.48 19.26 19.35
C LYS A 121 8.55 19.83 20.26
N HIS A 122 9.75 19.26 20.24
CA HIS A 122 10.89 19.81 20.98
C HIS A 122 11.23 21.24 20.55
N GLN A 123 11.27 21.51 19.24
CA GLN A 123 11.47 22.87 18.71
C GLN A 123 10.35 23.84 19.11
N LEU A 124 9.09 23.41 19.03
CA LEU A 124 7.93 24.20 19.45
C LEU A 124 7.99 24.51 20.94
N GLY A 125 8.42 23.56 21.77
CA GLY A 125 8.70 23.75 23.19
C GLY A 125 9.75 24.83 23.43
N GLY A 126 10.88 24.76 22.72
CA GLY A 126 11.94 25.77 22.79
C GLY A 126 11.47 27.17 22.35
N ILE A 127 10.69 27.26 21.26
CA ILE A 127 10.12 28.54 20.82
C ILE A 127 9.16 29.11 21.88
N SER A 128 8.30 28.26 22.44
CA SER A 128 7.38 28.65 23.52
C SER A 128 8.15 29.15 24.75
N GLY A 129 9.24 28.49 25.12
CA GLY A 129 10.11 28.92 26.22
C GLY A 129 10.74 30.29 25.96
N MET A 130 11.27 30.53 24.76
CA MET A 130 11.83 31.86 24.40
C MET A 130 10.77 32.97 24.43
N LEU A 131 9.54 32.68 23.98
CA LEU A 131 8.42 33.62 24.06
C LEU A 131 8.08 33.96 25.53
N LEU A 132 8.05 32.95 26.40
CA LEU A 132 7.77 33.13 27.81
C LEU A 132 8.87 33.93 28.52
N VAL A 133 10.14 33.55 28.32
CA VAL A 133 11.32 34.22 28.91
C VAL A 133 11.39 35.69 28.50
N SER A 134 11.16 35.99 27.22
CA SER A 134 11.20 37.37 26.72
C SER A 134 10.04 38.24 27.21
N SER A 135 8.94 37.63 27.65
CA SER A 135 7.75 38.35 28.12
C SER A 135 7.73 38.50 29.64
N ILE A 136 7.83 37.39 30.39
CA ILE A 136 7.66 37.36 31.85
C ILE A 136 8.87 36.87 32.62
N GLY A 137 9.95 36.51 31.93
CA GLY A 137 11.21 36.13 32.56
C GLY A 137 12.01 37.33 33.07
N PRO A 138 13.26 37.09 33.53
CA PRO A 138 14.11 38.13 34.10
C PRO A 138 14.46 39.29 33.17
N VAL A 139 14.32 39.09 31.85
CA VAL A 139 14.57 40.11 30.81
C VAL A 139 13.28 40.77 30.32
N GLY A 140 12.12 40.31 30.78
CA GLY A 140 10.79 40.86 30.49
C GLY A 140 10.19 41.56 31.72
N SER A 141 8.96 41.21 32.09
CA SER A 141 8.28 41.80 33.27
C SER A 141 8.88 41.38 34.62
N GLY A 142 9.71 40.33 34.65
CA GLY A 142 10.30 39.78 35.88
C GLY A 142 9.30 39.04 36.78
N ARG A 143 8.08 38.76 36.30
CA ARG A 143 7.06 37.98 37.03
C ARG A 143 7.55 36.59 37.43
N ILE A 144 8.40 35.98 36.59
CA ILE A 144 9.09 34.72 36.89
C ILE A 144 10.57 35.03 37.09
N ASN A 145 11.09 34.64 38.26
CA ASN A 145 12.49 34.82 38.59
C ASN A 145 13.39 33.79 37.86
N ARG A 146 14.71 33.94 37.97
CA ARG A 146 15.66 33.06 37.27
C ARG A 146 15.59 31.61 37.74
N GLU A 147 15.43 31.38 39.04
CA GLU A 147 15.36 30.04 39.63
C GLU A 147 14.13 29.28 39.14
N GLN A 148 12.95 29.91 39.17
CA GLN A 148 11.72 29.35 38.62
C GLN A 148 11.82 29.09 37.12
N MET A 149 12.53 29.95 36.38
CA MET A 149 12.75 29.75 34.95
C MET A 149 13.63 28.53 34.70
N ASP A 150 14.72 28.37 35.46
CA ASP A 150 15.61 27.22 35.38
C ASP A 150 14.86 25.91 35.69
N ASP A 151 13.92 25.92 36.63
CA ASP A 151 13.04 24.78 36.93
C ASP A 151 12.14 24.37 35.75
N TYR A 152 11.56 25.34 35.02
CA TYR A 152 10.77 25.04 33.83
C TYR A 152 11.63 24.48 32.68
N PHE A 153 12.83 25.02 32.48
CA PHE A 153 13.76 24.46 31.50
C PHE A 153 14.24 23.07 31.89
N ALA A 154 14.44 22.81 33.19
CA ALA A 154 14.77 21.48 33.69
C ALA A 154 13.61 20.49 33.46
N GLN A 155 12.35 20.91 33.59
CA GLN A 155 11.18 20.10 33.24
C GLN A 155 11.14 19.78 31.74
N ALA A 156 11.36 20.78 30.89
CA ALA A 156 11.43 20.57 29.44
C ALA A 156 12.57 19.60 29.06
N ALA A 157 13.75 19.75 29.66
CA ALA A 157 14.89 18.86 29.42
C ALA A 157 14.65 17.40 29.88
N ARG A 158 13.71 17.17 30.80
CA ARG A 158 13.27 15.82 31.22
C ARG A 158 12.22 15.19 30.28
N GLY A 159 11.87 15.87 29.19
CA GLY A 159 10.95 15.38 28.15
C GLY A 159 9.57 16.03 28.15
N ASP A 160 9.31 17.02 29.01
CA ASP A 160 8.05 17.76 29.00
C ASP A 160 8.14 19.01 28.10
N ASP A 161 8.27 18.78 26.78
CA ASP A 161 8.43 19.84 25.79
C ASP A 161 7.28 20.87 25.80
N SER A 162 6.10 20.46 26.27
CA SER A 162 4.89 21.27 26.26
C SER A 162 4.69 22.15 27.50
N VAL A 163 5.61 22.12 28.47
CA VAL A 163 5.49 22.89 29.72
C VAL A 163 5.23 24.37 29.46
N PHE A 164 5.99 25.00 28.57
CA PHE A 164 5.84 26.41 28.24
C PHE A 164 4.57 26.70 27.45
N ALA A 165 4.16 25.79 26.56
CA ALA A 165 2.91 25.95 25.82
C ALA A 165 1.69 25.89 26.75
N ARG A 166 1.72 25.01 27.75
CA ARG A 166 0.66 24.95 28.77
C ARG A 166 0.61 26.22 29.60
N MET A 167 1.76 26.84 29.95
CA MET A 167 1.77 28.12 30.67
C MET A 167 1.00 29.22 29.93
N PHE A 168 1.13 29.30 28.61
CA PHE A 168 0.36 30.25 27.79
C PHE A 168 -1.15 29.97 27.78
N ILE A 169 -1.57 28.72 28.00
CA ILE A 169 -2.98 28.31 27.95
C ILE A 169 -3.63 28.42 29.33
N SER A 170 -2.89 28.08 30.39
CA SER A 170 -3.42 27.98 31.75
C SER A 170 -3.25 29.25 32.57
N THR A 171 -2.55 30.26 32.05
CA THR A 171 -2.24 31.50 32.77
C THR A 171 -2.84 32.69 32.04
N ASP A 172 -3.42 33.61 32.80
CA ASP A 172 -3.83 34.90 32.28
C ASP A 172 -2.72 35.95 32.50
N PHE A 173 -2.64 36.90 31.58
CA PHE A 173 -1.55 37.88 31.50
C PHE A 173 -2.04 39.33 31.45
N PRO A 174 -3.00 39.74 32.31
CA PRO A 174 -3.57 41.08 32.23
C PRO A 174 -2.53 42.18 32.50
N ASP A 175 -1.61 41.93 33.44
CA ASP A 175 -0.56 42.87 33.83
C ASP A 175 0.53 43.03 32.76
N GLU A 176 0.61 42.07 31.82
CA GLU A 176 1.57 42.07 30.71
C GLU A 176 0.96 42.48 29.36
N GLY A 177 -0.26 43.02 29.36
CA GLY A 177 -0.95 43.43 28.12
C GLY A 177 -1.62 42.28 27.36
N GLY A 178 -1.78 41.13 28.00
CA GLY A 178 -2.46 39.96 27.45
C GLY A 178 -1.62 39.15 26.45
N LEU A 179 -2.26 38.16 25.83
CA LEU A 179 -1.60 37.25 24.90
C LEU A 179 -1.08 37.96 23.63
N GLU A 180 -1.74 39.01 23.16
CA GLU A 180 -1.28 39.76 21.99
C GLU A 180 0.09 40.39 22.24
N GLU A 181 0.25 41.08 23.37
CA GLU A 181 1.54 41.68 23.75
C GLU A 181 2.60 40.60 23.96
N MET A 182 2.28 39.49 24.62
CA MET A 182 3.22 38.39 24.83
C MET A 182 3.66 37.66 23.56
N LEU A 183 2.80 37.56 22.55
CA LEU A 183 3.09 36.81 21.33
C LEU A 183 3.64 37.71 20.21
N TYR A 184 3.26 38.99 20.20
CA TYR A 184 3.51 39.90 19.08
C TYR A 184 4.06 41.28 19.48
N GLY A 185 4.12 41.62 20.76
CA GLY A 185 4.49 42.96 21.24
C GLY A 185 5.92 43.40 20.91
N THR A 186 6.80 42.49 20.47
CA THR A 186 8.09 42.85 19.86
C THR A 186 8.28 42.15 18.52
N GLU A 187 9.19 42.67 17.69
CA GLU A 187 9.57 42.04 16.42
C GLU A 187 10.11 40.62 16.63
N ILE A 188 10.92 40.41 17.68
CA ILE A 188 11.46 39.10 18.05
C ILE A 188 10.34 38.12 18.39
N ARG A 189 9.38 38.54 19.24
CA ARG A 189 8.22 37.72 19.62
C ARG A 189 7.35 37.40 18.40
N THR A 190 7.07 38.39 17.56
CA THR A 190 6.36 38.19 16.29
C THR A 190 7.06 37.15 15.39
N LYS A 191 8.39 37.21 15.27
CA LYS A 191 9.15 36.26 14.46
C LYS A 191 9.08 34.84 15.05
N HIS A 192 9.18 34.70 16.36
CA HIS A 192 9.04 33.41 17.05
C HIS A 192 7.64 32.83 16.87
N SER A 193 6.58 33.61 17.08
CA SER A 193 5.19 33.18 16.88
C SER A 193 4.93 32.75 15.43
N ARG A 194 5.43 33.48 14.44
CA ARG A 194 5.31 33.06 13.02
C ARG A 194 6.09 31.79 12.70
N ASN A 195 7.28 31.62 13.28
CA ASN A 195 8.06 30.40 13.10
C ASN A 195 7.36 29.20 13.72
N TYR A 196 6.79 29.37 14.91
CA TYR A 196 5.95 28.39 15.58
C TYR A 196 4.78 27.96 14.68
N MET A 197 3.98 28.93 14.22
CA MET A 197 2.82 28.66 13.36
C MET A 197 3.20 27.91 12.08
N ARG A 198 4.30 28.29 11.43
CA ARG A 198 4.79 27.61 10.22
C ARG A 198 5.26 26.18 10.49
N ALA A 199 5.94 25.95 11.62
CA ALA A 199 6.40 24.61 12.00
C ALA A 199 5.21 23.72 12.36
N PHE A 200 4.25 24.22 13.14
CA PHE A 200 3.04 23.50 13.51
C PHE A 200 2.16 23.19 12.29
N GLU A 201 1.97 24.14 11.36
CA GLU A 201 1.20 23.89 10.13
C GLU A 201 1.82 22.80 9.27
N LYS A 202 3.16 22.77 9.17
CA LYS A 202 3.86 21.69 8.47
C LYS A 202 3.63 20.34 9.15
N LEU A 203 3.67 20.30 10.49
CA LEU A 203 3.41 19.10 11.26
C LEU A 203 1.97 18.60 11.07
N ARG A 204 0.99 19.51 11.13
CA ARG A 204 -0.42 19.21 10.87
C ARG A 204 -0.65 18.64 9.47
N ARG A 205 -0.01 19.23 8.46
CA ARG A 205 -0.08 18.71 7.08
C ARG A 205 0.54 17.32 6.94
N LEU A 206 1.63 17.03 7.66
CA LEU A 206 2.22 15.69 7.68
C LEU A 206 1.29 14.68 8.35
N ALA A 207 0.64 15.05 9.46
CA ALA A 207 -0.34 14.21 10.13
C ALA A 207 -1.48 13.80 9.17
N ARG A 208 -2.08 14.76 8.46
CA ARG A 208 -3.13 14.50 7.45
C ARG A 208 -2.76 13.48 6.39
N ASN A 209 -1.47 13.37 6.04
CA ASN A 209 -1.01 12.46 4.99
C ASN A 209 -0.82 11.01 5.46
N CYS A 210 -0.84 10.76 6.78
CA CYS A 210 -0.66 9.44 7.39
C CYS A 210 -1.81 9.05 8.34
N ASP A 211 -2.92 9.77 8.29
CA ASP A 211 -4.03 9.67 9.24
C ASP A 211 -5.37 9.48 8.52
N VAL A 212 -5.80 8.23 8.43
CA VAL A 212 -7.03 7.86 7.71
C VAL A 212 -8.28 8.34 8.46
N ASP A 213 -8.26 8.25 9.79
CA ASP A 213 -9.42 8.49 10.66
C ASP A 213 -9.36 9.85 11.38
N ARG A 214 -8.39 10.71 11.04
CA ARG A 214 -8.13 12.03 11.67
C ARG A 214 -7.75 11.98 13.15
N ILE A 215 -7.42 10.81 13.68
CA ILE A 215 -7.08 10.62 15.10
C ILE A 215 -5.80 11.37 15.46
N ILE A 216 -4.79 11.31 14.60
CA ILE A 216 -3.48 11.94 14.81
C ILE A 216 -3.61 13.46 14.72
N GLU A 217 -4.32 13.97 13.70
CA GLU A 217 -4.56 15.40 13.54
C GLU A 217 -5.34 15.97 14.71
N ASP A 218 -6.45 15.33 15.09
CA ASP A 218 -7.31 15.82 16.17
C ASP A 218 -6.57 15.82 17.52
N THR A 219 -5.79 14.77 17.79
CA THR A 219 -4.94 14.70 18.99
C THR A 219 -3.87 15.81 18.99
N LEU A 220 -3.30 16.11 17.82
CA LEU A 220 -2.31 17.19 17.69
C LEU A 220 -2.92 18.56 17.98
N MET A 221 -4.14 18.81 17.47
CA MET A 221 -4.87 20.08 17.66
C MET A 221 -5.32 20.28 19.11
N GLN A 222 -5.79 19.22 19.77
CA GLN A 222 -6.25 19.27 21.17
C GLN A 222 -5.09 19.33 22.19
N GLY A 223 -3.87 19.01 21.77
CA GLY A 223 -2.68 19.11 22.60
C GLY A 223 -2.26 20.56 22.86
N ALA A 224 -1.41 20.76 23.88
CA ALA A 224 -0.95 22.10 24.27
C ALA A 224 -0.31 22.91 23.12
N PHE A 225 0.38 22.25 22.19
CA PHE A 225 0.94 22.95 21.04
C PHE A 225 -0.12 23.41 20.03
N GLY A 226 -1.14 22.58 19.79
CA GLY A 226 -2.26 22.95 18.91
C GLY A 226 -3.11 24.07 19.49
N LEU A 227 -3.41 24.00 20.78
CA LEU A 227 -4.12 25.06 21.49
C LEU A 227 -3.35 26.38 21.49
N LEU A 228 -2.02 26.34 21.69
CA LEU A 228 -1.19 27.55 21.57
C LEU A 228 -1.16 28.08 20.13
N TYR A 229 -1.06 27.21 19.14
CA TYR A 229 -1.16 27.58 17.72
C TYR A 229 -2.49 28.32 17.43
N GLU A 230 -3.62 27.83 17.94
CA GLU A 230 -4.92 28.49 17.76
C GLU A 230 -4.95 29.89 18.38
N ARG A 231 -4.36 30.05 19.58
CA ARG A 231 -4.20 31.37 20.20
C ARG A 231 -3.33 32.28 19.34
N MET A 232 -2.20 31.81 18.83
CA MET A 232 -1.35 32.59 17.93
C MET A 232 -2.11 33.02 16.67
N VAL A 233 -2.86 32.14 16.02
CA VAL A 233 -3.69 32.50 14.86
C VAL A 233 -4.72 33.58 15.22
N THR A 234 -5.36 33.45 16.39
CA THR A 234 -6.41 34.36 16.87
C THR A 234 -5.88 35.77 17.14
N TYR A 235 -4.67 35.87 17.70
CA TYR A 235 -4.06 37.16 18.06
C TYR A 235 -3.06 37.68 17.00
N ASP A 236 -2.95 37.05 15.81
CA ASP A 236 -2.02 37.52 14.77
C ASP A 236 -2.45 38.91 14.25
N PRO A 237 -1.61 39.94 14.35
CA PRO A 237 -1.95 41.28 13.86
C PRO A 237 -2.31 41.32 12.37
N LYS A 238 -1.87 40.34 11.58
CA LYS A 238 -2.24 40.21 10.17
C LYS A 238 -3.64 39.66 9.93
N SER A 239 -4.16 38.79 10.80
CA SER A 239 -5.53 38.27 10.69
C SER A 239 -6.54 39.34 11.12
N THR A 240 -6.22 40.10 12.16
CA THR A 240 -7.04 41.21 12.68
C THR A 240 -7.24 42.33 11.65
N ASN A 241 -6.21 42.68 10.88
CA ASN A 241 -6.30 43.73 9.84
C ASN A 241 -7.10 43.32 8.57
N ALA A 242 -7.23 42.02 8.30
CA ALA A 242 -8.06 41.52 7.20
C ALA A 242 -9.56 41.56 7.54
N ALA A 243 -9.92 41.34 8.81
CA ALA A 243 -11.30 41.47 9.27
C ALA A 243 -11.78 42.95 9.26
N SER A 244 -10.96 43.88 9.73
CA SER A 244 -11.31 45.32 9.78
C SER A 244 -11.40 46.00 8.40
N SER A 245 -10.81 45.41 7.36
CA SER A 245 -10.92 45.91 5.97
C SER A 245 -12.14 45.36 5.22
N THR A 246 -12.86 44.38 5.79
CA THR A 246 -14.07 43.80 5.18
C THR A 246 -15.35 44.42 5.76
N GLU A 247 -15.31 44.97 6.98
CA GLU A 247 -16.44 45.69 7.61
C GLU A 247 -16.50 47.19 7.26
N GLY A 248 -15.55 47.68 6.45
CA GLY A 248 -15.44 49.08 6.02
C GLY A 248 -15.81 49.34 4.55
N GLN A 249 -16.59 48.46 3.91
CA GLN A 249 -17.16 48.67 2.57
C GLN A 249 -18.69 48.55 2.58
#